data_AF-A0A2R6F249-F1
#
_entry.id   AF-A0A2R6F249-F1
#
_cell.length_a   1.000
_cell.length_b   1.000
_cell.length_c   1.000
_cell.angle_alpha   90.00
_cell.angle_beta   90.00
_cell.angle_gamma   90.00
#
_symmetry.space_group_name_H-M   'P 1'
#
loop_
_entity.id
_entity.type
_entity.pdbx_description
1 polymer ?
#
loop_
_entity_poly.entity_id
_entity_poly.type
_entity_poly.pdbx_seq_one_letter_code
_entity_poly.pdbx_strand_id
1 'polypeptide(L)'
;SAIETAEGETVETDIVVNAAGPWAPEINDLVDLSLPLGHTRGPILDVQARAPDFPFTLFERADGPAHYLRPHESGVYAGRYATDSEGSEALDPDREYTTGEAFESAVETLLETTVPKLAGADLEEGWVGLRTVSPDGFPLVGAVGPTGFLAA
;
A
#
# COMPACT_ATOMS: atom_id res chain seq x y z
N SER A 1 5.37 -2.04 31.23
CA SER A 1 5.08 -0.96 30.27
C SER A 1 3.59 -0.77 30.20
N ALA A 2 3.09 0.37 29.74
CA ALA A 2 1.66 0.58 29.58
C ALA A 2 1.36 1.21 28.23
N ILE A 3 0.18 0.91 27.68
CA ILE A 3 -0.36 1.56 26.50
C ILE A 3 -1.53 2.43 26.96
N GLU A 4 -1.52 3.69 26.57
CA GLU A 4 -2.68 4.58 26.73
C GLU A 4 -3.41 4.68 25.39
N THR A 5 -4.71 4.40 25.40
CA THR A 5 -5.57 4.52 24.22
C THR A 5 -6.10 5.96 24.09
N ALA A 6 -6.56 6.33 22.89
CA ALA A 6 -7.20 7.63 22.67
C ALA A 6 -8.47 7.85 23.52
N GLU A 7 -9.07 6.77 24.03
CA GLU A 7 -10.24 6.80 24.91
C GLU A 7 -9.85 6.98 26.40
N GLY A 8 -8.55 7.07 26.70
CA GLY A 8 -8.01 7.24 28.06
C GLY A 8 -7.91 5.94 28.85
N GLU A 9 -8.13 4.78 28.23
CA GLU A 9 -7.87 3.49 28.86
C GLU A 9 -6.35 3.22 28.90
N THR A 10 -5.86 2.78 30.06
CA THR A 10 -4.48 2.30 30.21
C THR A 10 -4.45 0.79 30.32
N VAL A 11 -3.65 0.14 29.48
CA VAL A 11 -3.44 -1.31 29.47
C VAL A 11 -2.00 -1.60 29.89
N GLU A 12 -1.83 -2.26 31.03
CA GLU A 12 -0.53 -2.75 31.50
C GLU A 12 -0.08 -3.97 30.69
N THR A 13 1.17 -3.96 30.24
CA THR A 13 1.77 -5.07 29.47
C THR A 13 3.29 -5.10 29.61
N ASP A 14 3.87 -6.30 29.48
CA ASP A 14 5.32 -6.49 29.42
C ASP A 14 5.88 -6.22 28.01
N ILE A 15 5.06 -6.45 26.97
CA ILE A 15 5.47 -6.36 25.56
C ILE A 15 4.45 -5.53 24.77
N VAL A 16 4.96 -4.63 23.95
CA VAL A 16 4.22 -3.86 22.94
C VAL A 16 4.77 -4.20 21.56
N VAL A 17 3.89 -4.50 20.62
CA VAL A 17 4.25 -4.75 19.22
C VAL A 17 3.66 -3.65 18.35
N ASN A 18 4.53 -2.82 17.77
CA ASN A 18 4.15 -1.87 16.73
C ASN A 18 3.98 -2.61 15.41
N ALA A 19 2.73 -2.95 15.10
CA ALA A 19 2.29 -3.50 13.82
C ALA A 19 1.35 -2.52 13.09
N ALA A 20 1.55 -1.21 13.28
CA ALA A 20 0.61 -0.18 12.87
C ALA A 20 0.72 0.23 11.38
N GLY A 21 1.46 -0.53 10.56
CA GLY A 21 1.55 -0.27 9.12
C GLY A 21 2.00 1.17 8.82
N PRO A 22 1.28 1.94 7.99
CA PRO A 22 1.62 3.33 7.68
C PRO A 22 1.74 4.25 8.91
N TRP A 23 1.01 3.97 9.99
CA TRP A 23 1.10 4.73 11.24
C TRP A 23 2.29 4.33 12.11
N ALA A 24 3.09 3.32 11.71
CA ALA A 24 4.23 2.86 12.50
C ALA A 24 5.24 3.96 12.88
N PRO A 25 5.60 4.92 12.00
CA PRO A 25 6.47 6.05 12.37
C PRO A 25 5.89 6.86 13.53
N GLU A 26 4.60 7.18 13.52
CA GLU A 26 3.95 7.95 14.59
C GLU A 26 3.96 7.20 15.92
N ILE A 27 3.74 5.88 15.90
CA ILE A 27 3.83 5.05 17.10
C ILE A 27 5.27 4.95 17.62
N ASN A 28 6.27 4.95 16.74
CA ASN A 28 7.68 4.96 17.15
C ASN A 28 8.05 6.29 17.83
N ASP A 29 7.51 7.42 17.35
CA ASP A 29 7.74 8.73 17.94
C ASP A 29 7.24 8.83 19.40
N LEU A 30 6.18 8.10 19.77
CA LEU A 30 5.67 8.02 21.15
C LEU A 30 6.70 7.45 22.15
N VAL A 31 7.71 6.74 21.67
CA VAL A 31 8.79 6.15 22.46
C VAL A 31 10.18 6.68 22.06
N ASP A 32 10.23 7.87 21.47
CA ASP A 32 11.45 8.55 21.00
C ASP A 32 12.31 7.69 20.04
N LEU A 33 11.67 6.83 19.24
CA LEU A 33 12.35 5.90 18.34
C LEU A 33 12.32 6.40 16.89
N SER A 34 13.48 6.70 16.32
CA SER A 34 13.60 7.06 14.91
C SER A 34 14.04 5.86 14.07
N LEU A 35 13.11 5.28 13.29
CA LEU A 35 13.38 4.25 12.29
C LEU A 35 13.26 4.83 10.89
N PRO A 36 14.08 4.40 9.91
CA PRO A 36 14.09 4.96 8.55
C PRO A 36 12.93 4.40 7.72
N LEU A 37 11.70 4.51 8.22
CA LEU A 37 10.49 4.08 7.56
C LEU A 37 9.92 5.21 6.70
N GLY A 38 9.46 4.87 5.51
CA GLY A 38 8.76 5.78 4.62
C GLY A 38 7.51 5.12 4.03
N HIS A 39 6.81 5.88 3.19
CA HIS A 39 5.60 5.44 2.53
C HIS A 39 5.78 5.36 1.03
N THR A 40 5.23 4.31 0.43
CA THR A 40 4.98 4.26 -1.02
C THR A 40 3.48 4.19 -1.29
N ARG A 41 3.07 4.76 -2.42
CA ARG A 41 1.68 4.74 -2.88
C ARG A 41 1.41 3.48 -3.69
N GLY A 42 0.30 2.80 -3.40
CA GLY A 42 -0.22 1.66 -4.14
C GLY A 42 -1.59 2.00 -4.73
N PRO A 43 -1.65 2.71 -5.87
CA PRO A 43 -2.91 3.05 -6.52
C PRO A 43 -3.57 1.80 -7.13
N ILE A 44 -4.90 1.73 -7.01
CA ILE A 44 -5.75 0.67 -7.57
C ILE A 44 -6.99 1.34 -8.16
N LEU A 45 -7.35 0.96 -9.39
CA LEU A 45 -8.60 1.33 -10.05
C LEU A 45 -9.53 0.12 -10.11
N ASP A 46 -10.84 0.35 -9.92
CA ASP A 46 -11.86 -0.63 -10.23
C ASP A 46 -12.38 -0.42 -11.66
N VAL A 47 -12.28 -1.45 -12.48
CA VAL A 47 -12.70 -1.43 -13.88
C VAL A 47 -14.04 -2.18 -13.97
N GLN A 48 -15.13 -1.44 -14.14
CA GLN A 48 -16.48 -2.02 -14.21
C GLN A 48 -16.76 -2.56 -15.62
N ALA A 49 -16.40 -3.82 -15.82
CA ALA A 49 -16.77 -4.56 -17.00
C ALA A 49 -16.80 -6.05 -16.67
N ARG A 50 -17.64 -6.81 -17.37
CA ARG A 50 -17.63 -8.27 -17.23
C ARG A 50 -16.24 -8.79 -17.60
N ALA A 51 -15.47 -9.12 -16.57
CA ALA A 51 -14.12 -9.61 -16.75
C ALA A 51 -14.14 -10.93 -17.53
N PRO A 52 -13.23 -11.12 -18.50
CA PRO A 52 -12.88 -12.47 -18.92
C PRO A 52 -12.38 -13.27 -17.72
N ASP A 53 -12.60 -14.58 -17.73
CA ASP A 53 -12.09 -15.47 -16.68
C ASP A 53 -10.57 -15.64 -16.85
N PHE A 54 -9.79 -14.96 -16.02
CA PHE A 54 -8.33 -15.06 -15.98
C PHE A 54 -7.82 -14.99 -14.54
N PRO A 55 -6.66 -15.59 -14.21
CA PRO A 55 -6.10 -15.50 -12.86
C PRO A 55 -5.56 -14.09 -12.58
N PHE A 56 -5.17 -13.82 -11.34
CA PHE A 56 -4.30 -12.67 -11.06
C PHE A 56 -3.11 -12.68 -12.03
N THR A 57 -2.93 -11.58 -12.75
CA THR A 57 -1.89 -11.47 -13.79
C THR A 57 -1.03 -10.24 -13.53
N LEU A 58 0.28 -10.45 -13.50
CA LEU A 58 1.28 -9.40 -13.41
C LEU A 58 1.83 -9.09 -14.81
N PHE A 59 1.87 -7.80 -15.16
CA PHE A 59 2.38 -7.26 -16.42
C PHE A 59 3.68 -6.52 -16.13
N GLU A 60 4.79 -7.21 -16.32
CA GLU A 60 6.13 -6.63 -16.17
C GLU A 60 6.42 -5.65 -17.31
N ARG A 61 7.12 -4.56 -17.00
CA ARG A 61 7.58 -3.57 -18.00
C ARG A 61 9.09 -3.42 -17.89
N ALA A 62 9.74 -3.26 -19.04
CA ALA A 62 11.18 -3.04 -19.08
C ALA A 62 11.59 -1.65 -18.55
N ASP A 63 10.66 -0.68 -18.58
CA ASP A 63 10.91 0.75 -18.41
C ASP A 63 9.93 1.43 -17.44
N GLY A 64 9.55 0.76 -16.34
CA GLY A 64 8.72 1.39 -15.30
C GLY A 64 8.09 0.37 -14.34
N PRO A 65 7.20 0.85 -13.44
CA PRO A 65 6.53 -0.05 -12.50
C PRO A 65 5.62 -1.03 -13.24
N ALA A 66 5.65 -2.28 -12.79
CA ALA A 66 4.74 -3.31 -13.27
C ALA A 66 3.30 -2.97 -12.87
N HIS A 67 2.35 -3.56 -13.56
CA HIS A 67 0.93 -3.43 -13.25
C HIS A 67 0.34 -4.82 -13.05
N TYR A 68 -0.74 -4.94 -12.30
CA TYR A 68 -1.47 -6.19 -12.18
C TYR A 68 -2.94 -6.01 -12.51
N LEU A 69 -3.55 -7.08 -13.00
CA LEU A 69 -5.00 -7.21 -13.13
C LEU A 69 -5.47 -8.36 -12.26
N ARG A 70 -6.48 -8.10 -11.43
CA ARG A 70 -7.13 -9.09 -10.58
C ARG A 70 -8.64 -9.09 -10.83
N PRO A 71 -9.19 -10.11 -11.50
CA PRO A 71 -10.62 -10.25 -11.64
C PRO A 71 -11.33 -10.40 -10.30
N HIS A 72 -12.52 -9.82 -10.22
CA HIS A 72 -13.49 -10.02 -9.14
C HIS A 72 -14.88 -10.27 -9.75
N GLU A 73 -15.92 -10.41 -8.91
CA GLU A 73 -17.23 -10.88 -9.36
C GLU A 73 -17.87 -10.00 -10.45
N SER A 74 -17.68 -8.68 -10.38
CA SER A 74 -18.31 -7.72 -11.27
C SER A 74 -17.34 -6.92 -12.15
N GLY A 75 -16.03 -7.14 -12.00
CA GLY A 75 -15.03 -6.27 -12.61
C GLY A 75 -13.60 -6.77 -12.51
N VAL A 76 -12.66 -5.85 -12.68
CA VAL A 76 -11.22 -6.11 -12.57
C VAL A 76 -10.57 -5.01 -11.76
N TYR A 77 -9.80 -5.37 -10.74
CA TYR A 77 -8.89 -4.42 -10.12
C TYR A 77 -7.62 -4.29 -10.95
N ALA A 78 -7.30 -3.06 -11.34
CA ALA A 78 -6.05 -2.71 -12.00
C ALA A 78 -5.16 -1.92 -11.05
N GLY A 79 -4.03 -2.49 -10.64
CA GLY A 79 -3.16 -1.89 -9.64
C GLY A 79 -1.72 -1.73 -10.11
N ARG A 80 -1.01 -0.78 -9.49
CA ARG A 80 0.44 -0.69 -9.65
C ARG A 80 1.13 -1.72 -8.77
N TYR A 81 2.11 -2.41 -9.34
CA TYR A 81 3.04 -3.26 -8.62
C TYR A 81 4.43 -2.60 -8.61
N ALA A 82 4.84 -2.15 -7.42
CA ALA A 82 6.18 -1.64 -7.16
C ALA A 82 6.75 -2.34 -5.93
N THR A 83 8.00 -2.80 -6.02
CA THR A 83 8.65 -3.61 -4.98
C THR A 83 9.84 -2.93 -4.33
N ASP A 84 10.31 -1.83 -4.91
CA ASP A 84 11.40 -1.04 -4.35
C ASP A 84 10.90 0.02 -3.36
N SER A 85 11.86 0.54 -2.59
CA SER A 85 11.71 1.69 -1.71
C SER A 85 12.00 3.01 -2.43
N GLU A 86 12.24 2.99 -3.75
CA GLU A 86 12.57 4.19 -4.50
C GLU A 86 11.36 5.14 -4.52
N GLY A 87 11.61 6.42 -4.21
CA GLY A 87 10.55 7.41 -4.08
C GLY A 87 9.69 7.25 -2.82
N SER A 88 10.21 6.60 -1.76
CA SER A 88 9.57 6.64 -0.45
C SER A 88 9.46 8.08 0.07
N GLU A 89 8.30 8.45 0.59
CA GLU A 89 7.99 9.79 1.11
C GLU A 89 7.44 9.70 2.54
N ALA A 90 7.51 10.80 3.29
CA ALA A 90 6.71 10.97 4.50
C ALA A 90 5.30 11.39 4.07
N LEU A 91 4.32 10.51 4.26
CA LEU A 91 2.91 10.71 3.91
C LEU A 91 2.07 10.61 5.17
N ASP A 92 0.97 11.34 5.16
CA ASP A 92 -0.02 11.36 6.24
C ASP A 92 -0.97 10.18 6.02
N PRO A 93 -0.95 9.16 6.89
CA PRO A 93 -1.77 7.96 6.71
C PRO A 93 -3.27 8.20 6.95
N ASP A 94 -3.66 9.29 7.60
CA ASP A 94 -5.07 9.67 7.79
C ASP A 94 -5.62 10.45 6.59
N ARG A 95 -4.77 10.81 5.62
CA ARG A 95 -5.16 11.56 4.43
C ARG A 95 -5.58 10.63 3.29
N GLU A 96 -6.64 11.04 2.58
CA GLU A 96 -7.03 10.43 1.31
C GLU A 96 -6.14 10.89 0.16
N TYR A 97 -5.74 9.93 -0.69
CA TYR A 97 -4.92 10.14 -1.87
C TYR A 97 -5.63 9.62 -3.12
N THR A 98 -5.47 10.34 -4.22
CA THR A 98 -6.06 9.99 -5.52
C THR A 98 -5.08 9.24 -6.40
N THR A 99 -5.60 8.36 -7.27
CA THR A 99 -4.86 7.56 -8.25
C THR A 99 -4.07 8.41 -9.25
N GLY A 100 -4.69 9.48 -9.73
CA GLY A 100 -4.13 10.47 -10.65
C GLY A 100 -4.17 10.04 -12.12
N GLU A 101 -4.35 11.02 -13.00
CA GLU A 101 -4.56 10.84 -14.45
C GLU A 101 -3.46 10.00 -15.13
N ALA A 102 -2.21 10.13 -14.68
CA ALA A 102 -1.09 9.38 -15.26
C ALA A 102 -1.20 7.87 -15.00
N PHE A 103 -1.75 7.47 -13.86
CA PHE A 103 -1.98 6.05 -13.56
C PHE A 103 -3.21 5.52 -14.29
N GLU A 104 -4.29 6.32 -14.35
CA GLU A 104 -5.49 6.00 -15.12
C GLU A 104 -5.15 5.74 -16.59
N SER A 105 -4.42 6.66 -17.23
CA SER A 105 -4.00 6.50 -18.63
C SER A 105 -3.08 5.29 -18.86
N ALA A 106 -2.25 4.95 -17.87
CA ALA A 106 -1.41 3.74 -17.94
C ALA A 106 -2.25 2.46 -17.87
N VAL A 107 -3.32 2.44 -17.07
CA VAL A 107 -4.28 1.34 -17.00
C VAL A 107 -5.10 1.24 -18.28
N GLU A 108 -5.61 2.34 -18.83
CA GLU A 108 -6.32 2.35 -20.11
C GLU A 108 -5.46 1.72 -21.21
N THR A 109 -4.21 2.17 -21.34
CA THR A 109 -3.25 1.64 -22.32
C THR A 109 -3.01 0.14 -22.11
N LEU A 110 -2.89 -0.32 -20.85
CA LEU A 110 -2.71 -1.73 -20.55
C LEU A 110 -3.92 -2.55 -21.00
N LEU A 111 -5.14 -2.11 -20.67
CA LEU A 111 -6.37 -2.80 -21.04
C LEU A 111 -6.54 -2.88 -22.55
N GLU A 112 -6.34 -1.76 -23.26
CA GLU A 112 -6.44 -1.70 -24.72
C GLU A 112 -5.47 -2.67 -25.43
N THR A 113 -4.25 -2.80 -24.91
CA THR A 113 -3.20 -3.59 -25.54
C THR A 113 -3.18 -5.07 -25.15
N THR A 114 -3.61 -5.40 -23.92
CA THR A 114 -3.44 -6.76 -23.37
C THR A 114 -4.75 -7.49 -23.13
N VAL A 115 -5.85 -6.77 -22.85
CA VAL A 115 -7.18 -7.36 -22.64
C VAL A 115 -8.21 -6.61 -23.47
N PRO A 116 -8.22 -6.76 -24.82
CA PRO A 116 -9.07 -5.95 -25.70
C PRO A 116 -10.57 -5.98 -25.39
N LYS A 117 -11.05 -6.98 -24.65
CA LYS A 117 -12.45 -7.05 -24.15
C LYS A 117 -12.79 -6.00 -23.10
N LEU A 118 -11.79 -5.42 -22.45
CA LEU A 118 -11.90 -4.36 -21.45
C LEU A 118 -11.48 -2.99 -22.00
N ALA A 119 -11.17 -2.90 -23.30
CA ALA A 119 -10.82 -1.64 -23.94
C ALA A 119 -12.01 -0.67 -23.87
N GLY A 120 -11.76 0.56 -23.41
CA GLY A 120 -12.79 1.59 -23.23
C GLY A 120 -13.82 1.28 -22.13
N ALA A 121 -13.51 0.35 -21.21
CA ALA A 121 -14.32 0.15 -20.01
C ALA A 121 -14.23 1.39 -19.10
N ASP A 122 -15.33 1.68 -18.41
CA ASP A 122 -15.36 2.77 -17.43
C ASP A 122 -14.42 2.44 -16.25
N LEU A 123 -13.54 3.39 -15.93
CA LEU A 123 -12.71 3.37 -14.74
C LEU A 123 -13.49 4.08 -13.63
N GLU A 124 -13.92 3.33 -12.61
CA GLU A 124 -14.62 3.88 -11.44
C GLU A 124 -13.66 4.39 -10.36
N GLU A 125 -14.21 4.82 -9.22
CA GLU A 125 -13.49 5.24 -8.01
C GLU A 125 -12.38 4.23 -7.65
N GLY A 126 -11.14 4.66 -7.88
CA GLY A 126 -9.96 4.00 -7.36
C GLY A 126 -9.62 4.49 -5.96
N TRP A 127 -8.63 3.85 -5.37
CA TRP A 127 -8.04 4.27 -4.10
C TRP A 127 -6.52 4.14 -4.14
N VAL A 128 -5.87 4.80 -3.19
CA VAL A 128 -4.43 4.67 -2.98
C VAL A 128 -4.19 4.12 -1.59
N GLY A 129 -3.72 2.87 -1.53
CA GLY A 129 -3.20 2.32 -0.28
C GLY A 129 -1.79 2.86 -0.02
N LEU A 130 -1.49 3.23 1.22
CA LEU A 130 -0.11 3.48 1.64
C LEU A 130 0.54 2.19 2.11
N ARG A 131 1.80 2.01 1.74
CA ARG A 131 2.64 0.90 2.19
C ARG A 131 3.84 1.45 2.93
N THR A 132 4.15 0.87 4.07
CA THR A 132 5.36 1.18 4.83
C THR A 132 6.54 0.43 4.24
N VAL A 133 7.63 1.14 3.97
CA VAL A 133 8.86 0.57 3.42
C VAL A 133 10.06 0.97 4.26
N SER A 134 11.02 0.06 4.39
CA SER A 134 12.37 0.33 4.86
C SER A 134 13.30 0.66 3.67
N PRO A 135 14.50 1.21 3.89
CA PRO A 135 15.42 1.54 2.81
C PRO A 135 15.87 0.31 2.02
N ASP A 136 15.96 -0.85 2.68
CA ASP A 136 16.36 -2.12 2.06
C ASP A 136 15.17 -2.96 1.53
N GLY A 137 13.93 -2.48 1.70
CA GLY A 137 12.72 -3.14 1.22
C GLY A 137 12.28 -4.37 2.03
N PHE A 138 12.98 -4.70 3.13
CA PHE A 138 12.62 -5.81 4.00
C PHE A 138 11.74 -5.36 5.18
N PRO A 139 10.86 -6.23 5.70
CA PRO A 139 10.09 -5.89 6.89
C PRO A 139 10.99 -5.72 8.12
N LEU A 140 10.64 -4.76 8.99
CA LEU A 140 11.27 -4.62 10.30
C LEU A 140 10.54 -5.51 11.31
N VAL A 141 11.20 -6.57 11.76
CA VAL A 141 10.61 -7.55 12.69
C VAL A 141 11.53 -7.76 13.88
N GLY A 142 11.00 -7.56 15.10
CA GLY A 142 11.69 -7.84 16.35
C GLY A 142 11.95 -6.60 17.20
N ALA A 143 12.91 -6.70 18.13
CA ALA A 143 13.20 -5.63 19.08
C ALA A 143 13.90 -4.46 18.39
N VAL A 144 13.32 -3.26 18.51
CA VAL A 144 13.79 -2.05 17.79
C VAL A 144 13.96 -0.82 18.68
N GLY A 145 13.58 -0.90 19.96
CA GLY A 145 13.60 0.26 20.86
C GLY A 145 13.76 -0.12 22.34
N PRO A 146 13.05 0.55 23.27
CA PRO A 146 13.15 0.23 24.70
C PRO A 146 12.76 -1.23 24.99
N THR A 147 13.20 -1.75 26.12
CA THR A 147 12.92 -3.13 26.55
C THR A 147 11.42 -3.41 26.49
N GLY A 148 11.04 -4.44 25.74
CA GLY A 148 9.64 -4.83 25.55
C GLY A 148 8.95 -4.20 24.34
N PHE A 149 9.60 -3.34 23.56
CA PHE A 149 9.04 -2.76 22.34
C PHE A 149 9.56 -3.44 21.06
N LEU A 150 8.65 -4.03 20.29
CA LEU A 150 8.93 -4.77 19.06
C LEU A 150 8.26 -4.10 17.85
N ALA A 151 8.85 -4.24 16.66
CA ALA A 151 8.20 -3.96 15.38
C ALA A 151 7.75 -5.26 14.71
N ALA A 152 6.69 -5.18 13.91
CA ALA A 152 6.19 -6.27 13.05
C ALA A 152 5.51 -5.74 11.78
#